data_AF-A0A7K0C4Q4-F1
#
_entry.id   AF-A0A7K0C4Q4-F1
#
_cell.length_a   1.000
_cell.length_b   1.000
_cell.length_c   1.000
_cell.angle_alpha   90.00
_cell.angle_beta   90.00
_cell.angle_gamma   90.00
#
_symmetry.space_group_name_H-M   'P 1'
#
loop_
_entity.id
_entity.type
_entity.pdbx_description
1 polymer ?
#
loop_
_entity_poly.entity_id
_entity_poly.type
_entity_poly.pdbx_seq_one_letter_code
_entity_poly.pdbx_strand_id
1 'polypeptide(L)'
;MRYDGAGKPVRDALFEGWRAEGRLVPFCPEVAGGLPVPRPPAEIVGGGGAEVLDGTARVVTDTGADVTGAFLRGARLALDTARRAGARVAILKEGSPSCGSHRVHDGTFSGRKVAGDGVTAALLEREGIRVFSEDELPAVAAFLSS
;
A
#
# COMPACT_ATOMS: atom_id res chain seq x y z
N MET A 1 -0.93 3.54 -9.17
CA MET A 1 -1.81 3.10 -10.27
C MET A 1 -2.93 2.26 -9.69
N ARG A 2 -4.20 2.62 -9.93
CA ARG A 2 -5.32 1.78 -9.50
C ARG A 2 -5.44 0.53 -10.38
N TYR A 3 -6.17 -0.47 -9.90
CA TYR A 3 -6.45 -1.70 -10.64
C TYR A 3 -7.31 -1.46 -11.89
N ASP A 4 -8.08 -0.37 -11.90
CA ASP A 4 -8.93 0.10 -13.01
C ASP A 4 -8.21 1.11 -13.93
N GLY A 5 -6.93 1.41 -13.68
CA GLY A 5 -6.16 2.39 -14.46
C GLY A 5 -6.45 3.86 -14.15
N ALA A 6 -7.41 4.17 -13.26
CA ALA A 6 -7.70 5.55 -12.90
C ALA A 6 -6.65 6.13 -11.95
N GLY A 7 -6.35 7.43 -12.12
CA GLY A 7 -5.62 8.22 -11.13
C GLY A 7 -6.56 8.72 -10.04
N LYS A 8 -6.07 8.81 -8.79
CA LYS A 8 -6.73 9.57 -7.72
C LYS A 8 -5.77 10.68 -7.29
N PRO A 9 -5.86 11.89 -7.85
CA PRO A 9 -4.94 12.96 -7.51
C PRO A 9 -5.17 13.43 -6.07
N VAL A 10 -4.09 13.55 -5.31
CA VAL A 10 -4.09 14.26 -4.02
C VAL A 10 -3.96 15.74 -4.34
N ARG A 11 -4.93 16.57 -3.93
CA ARG A 11 -4.91 18.02 -4.12
C ARG A 11 -4.70 18.69 -2.76
N ASP A 12 -3.44 18.70 -2.32
CA ASP A 12 -3.03 19.26 -1.04
C ASP A 12 -1.73 20.06 -1.20
N ALA A 13 -1.65 21.21 -0.53
CA ALA A 13 -0.51 22.12 -0.66
C ALA A 13 0.81 21.50 -0.18
N LEU A 14 0.79 20.66 0.87
CA LEU A 14 1.98 19.96 1.36
C LEU A 14 2.46 18.94 0.33
N PHE A 15 1.53 18.16 -0.23
CA PHE A 15 1.85 17.17 -1.25
C PHE A 15 2.43 17.82 -2.50
N GLU A 16 1.84 18.93 -2.95
CA GLU A 16 2.32 19.72 -4.08
C GLU A 16 3.70 20.34 -3.82
N GLY A 17 3.94 20.83 -2.60
CA GLY A 17 5.25 21.31 -2.16
C GLY A 17 6.32 20.22 -2.24
N TRP A 18 6.07 19.05 -1.65
CA TRP A 18 6.99 17.93 -1.71
C TRP A 18 7.24 17.43 -3.13
N ARG A 19 6.23 17.51 -4.00
CA ARG A 19 6.37 17.20 -5.43
C ARG A 19 7.30 18.18 -6.12
N ALA A 20 7.11 19.49 -5.92
CA ALA A 20 7.95 20.54 -6.50
C ALA A 20 9.40 20.46 -5.99
N GLU A 21 9.59 20.05 -4.74
CA GLU A 21 10.90 19.81 -4.11
C GLU A 21 11.57 18.51 -4.56
N GLY A 22 10.92 17.67 -5.37
CA GLY A 22 11.47 16.39 -5.84
C GLY A 22 11.59 15.32 -4.75
N ARG A 23 10.82 15.42 -3.67
CA ARG A 23 10.91 14.53 -2.49
C ARG A 23 10.06 13.26 -2.61
N LEU A 24 9.17 13.20 -3.59
CA LEU A 24 8.23 12.10 -3.75
C LEU A 24 8.82 11.02 -4.66
N VAL A 25 8.84 9.78 -4.16
CA VAL A 25 9.19 8.59 -4.96
C VAL A 25 7.90 7.83 -5.28
N PRO A 26 7.36 7.94 -6.50
CA PRO A 26 6.12 7.25 -6.85
C PRO A 26 6.37 5.74 -6.96
N PHE A 27 5.51 4.95 -6.34
CA PHE A 27 5.61 3.50 -6.38
C PHE A 27 4.23 2.83 -6.39
N CYS A 28 4.09 1.74 -7.13
CA CYS A 28 2.88 0.92 -7.13
C CYS A 28 3.28 -0.55 -6.88
N PRO A 29 3.05 -1.09 -5.68
CA PRO A 29 3.52 -2.44 -5.34
C PRO A 29 2.88 -3.52 -6.20
N GLU A 30 1.59 -3.40 -6.51
CA GLU A 30 0.87 -4.38 -7.32
C GLU A 30 1.46 -4.51 -8.74
N VAL A 31 1.77 -3.37 -9.38
CA VAL A 31 2.39 -3.35 -10.72
C VAL A 31 3.85 -3.80 -10.66
N ALA A 32 4.62 -3.30 -9.68
CA ALA A 32 6.00 -3.73 -9.48
C ALA A 32 6.12 -5.24 -9.17
N GLY A 33 5.10 -5.81 -8.52
CA GLY A 33 4.98 -7.24 -8.24
C GLY A 33 4.63 -8.10 -9.46
N GLY A 34 4.32 -7.48 -10.60
CA GLY A 34 4.05 -8.11 -11.87
C GLY A 34 2.57 -8.19 -12.26
N LEU A 35 1.66 -7.53 -11.55
CA LEU A 35 0.24 -7.53 -11.93
C LEU A 35 -0.02 -6.51 -13.06
N PRO A 36 -0.92 -6.84 -14.02
CA PRO A 36 -1.24 -5.95 -15.12
C PRO A 36 -2.08 -4.73 -14.70
N VAL A 37 -2.30 -3.83 -15.66
CA VAL A 37 -3.29 -2.75 -15.59
C VAL A 37 -4.12 -2.79 -16.88
N PRO A 38 -5.44 -2.99 -16.83
CA PRO A 38 -6.24 -3.29 -15.63
C PRO A 38 -5.97 -4.70 -15.07
N ARG A 39 -6.44 -4.97 -13.85
CA ARG A 39 -6.39 -6.30 -13.19
C ARG A 39 -7.66 -6.57 -12.38
N PRO A 40 -8.00 -7.85 -12.11
CA PRO A 40 -9.11 -8.19 -11.23
C PRO A 40 -8.95 -7.59 -9.83
N PRO A 41 -10.05 -7.24 -9.14
CA PRO A 41 -10.03 -6.91 -7.71
C PRO A 41 -9.44 -8.06 -6.90
N ALA A 42 -8.71 -7.73 -5.85
CA ALA A 42 -8.18 -8.71 -4.91
C ALA A 42 -8.42 -8.25 -3.46
N GLU A 43 -8.59 -9.21 -2.56
CA GLU A 43 -8.78 -8.98 -1.13
C GLU A 43 -7.88 -9.94 -0.33
N ILE A 44 -7.53 -9.54 0.90
CA ILE A 44 -6.82 -10.42 1.83
C ILE A 44 -7.84 -11.35 2.48
N VAL A 45 -7.58 -12.65 2.46
CA VAL A 45 -8.40 -13.69 3.08
C VAL A 45 -7.62 -14.34 4.20
N GLY A 46 -8.20 -14.32 5.41
CA GLY A 46 -7.61 -14.92 6.61
C GLY A 46 -6.82 -13.97 7.50
N GLY A 47 -6.87 -12.65 7.29
CA GLY A 47 -6.18 -11.66 8.13
C GLY A 47 -5.94 -10.33 7.42
N GLY A 48 -4.90 -9.62 7.84
CA GLY A 48 -4.35 -8.42 7.20
C GLY A 48 -2.99 -8.69 6.54
N GLY A 49 -2.27 -7.61 6.25
CA GLY A 49 -0.97 -7.65 5.60
C GLY A 49 0.07 -8.37 6.45
N ALA A 50 0.00 -8.21 7.78
CA ALA A 50 0.85 -8.91 8.73
C ALA A 50 0.73 -10.45 8.59
N GLU A 51 -0.48 -10.99 8.59
CA GLU A 51 -0.72 -12.43 8.45
C GLU A 51 -0.28 -12.96 7.08
N VAL A 52 -0.38 -12.15 6.01
CA VAL A 52 0.16 -12.51 4.70
C VAL A 52 1.69 -12.63 4.75
N LEU A 53 2.37 -11.71 5.44
CA LEU A 53 3.82 -11.77 5.62
C LEU A 53 4.27 -12.98 6.45
N ASP A 54 3.45 -13.39 7.41
CA ASP A 54 3.70 -14.57 8.26
C ASP A 54 3.27 -15.89 7.60
N GLY A 55 2.66 -15.82 6.41
CA GLY A 55 2.22 -16.99 5.64
C GLY A 55 0.94 -17.65 6.14
N THR A 56 0.16 -16.97 6.99
CA THR A 56 -1.10 -17.46 7.57
C THR A 56 -2.35 -16.89 6.87
N ALA A 57 -2.19 -15.86 6.04
CA ALA A 57 -3.24 -15.32 5.17
C ALA A 57 -2.79 -15.28 3.70
N ARG A 58 -3.74 -15.06 2.79
CA ARG A 58 -3.51 -15.01 1.34
C ARG A 58 -4.18 -13.81 0.70
N VAL A 59 -3.68 -13.37 -0.43
CA VAL A 59 -4.33 -12.38 -1.29
C VAL A 59 -4.93 -13.10 -2.49
N VAL A 60 -6.25 -13.04 -2.63
CA VAL A 60 -6.98 -13.73 -3.70
C VAL A 60 -7.81 -12.75 -4.50
N THR A 61 -8.02 -13.05 -5.78
CA THR A 61 -8.93 -12.29 -6.64
C THR A 61 -10.39 -12.70 -6.42
N ASP A 62 -11.33 -11.90 -6.90
CA ASP A 62 -12.76 -12.25 -6.96
C ASP A 62 -13.07 -13.54 -7.75
N THR A 63 -12.22 -13.88 -8.72
CA THR A 63 -12.27 -15.16 -9.47
C THR A 63 -11.64 -16.35 -8.72
N GLY A 64 -11.11 -16.14 -7.52
CA GLY A 64 -10.48 -17.19 -6.70
C GLY A 64 -9.00 -17.46 -6.99
N ALA A 65 -8.37 -16.73 -7.92
CA ALA A 65 -6.93 -16.86 -8.18
C ALA A 65 -6.09 -16.34 -7.00
N ASP A 66 -5.10 -17.13 -6.57
CA ASP A 66 -4.12 -16.73 -5.55
C ASP A 66 -3.04 -15.83 -6.17
N VAL A 67 -3.00 -14.57 -5.75
CA VAL A 67 -2.05 -13.55 -6.23
C VAL A 67 -1.07 -13.12 -5.14
N THR A 68 -1.01 -13.85 -4.02
CA THR A 68 -0.18 -13.55 -2.84
C THR A 68 1.27 -13.29 -3.21
N GLY A 69 1.84 -14.12 -4.09
CA GLY A 69 3.23 -13.97 -4.54
C GLY A 69 3.53 -12.63 -5.20
N ALA A 70 2.59 -12.06 -5.95
CA ALA A 70 2.78 -10.75 -6.58
C ALA A 70 2.76 -9.62 -5.54
N PHE A 71 1.88 -9.71 -4.55
CA PHE A 71 1.80 -8.73 -3.46
C PHE A 71 3.06 -8.74 -2.58
N LEU A 72 3.56 -9.93 -2.21
CA LEU A 72 4.80 -10.08 -1.44
C LEU A 72 6.01 -9.52 -2.20
N ARG A 73 6.14 -9.83 -3.51
CA ARG A 73 7.20 -9.27 -4.36
C ARG A 73 7.11 -7.74 -4.44
N GLY A 74 5.90 -7.21 -4.67
CA GLY A 74 5.63 -5.79 -4.72
C GLY A 74 6.03 -5.06 -3.43
N ALA A 75 5.67 -5.63 -2.28
CA ALA A 75 6.02 -5.10 -0.96
C ALA A 75 7.55 -5.06 -0.77
N ARG A 76 8.27 -6.14 -1.12
CA ARG A 76 9.75 -6.16 -1.03
C ARG A 76 10.39 -5.10 -1.91
N LEU A 77 9.92 -4.95 -3.14
CA LEU A 77 10.43 -3.92 -4.06
C LEU A 77 10.12 -2.50 -3.58
N ALA A 78 8.98 -2.28 -2.90
CA ALA A 78 8.65 -1.02 -2.26
C ALA A 78 9.65 -0.69 -1.14
N LEU A 79 9.91 -1.66 -0.25
CA LEU A 79 10.89 -1.53 0.83
C LEU A 79 12.29 -1.20 0.28
N ASP A 80 12.76 -1.94 -0.73
CA ASP A 80 14.06 -1.70 -1.34
C ASP A 80 14.15 -0.31 -1.98
N THR A 81 13.06 0.14 -2.61
CA THR A 81 12.98 1.48 -3.20
C THR A 81 13.03 2.57 -2.13
N ALA A 82 12.27 2.39 -1.04
CA ALA A 82 12.27 3.31 0.08
C ALA A 82 13.66 3.39 0.74
N ARG A 83 14.32 2.25 0.95
CA ARG A 83 15.69 2.19 1.48
C ARG A 83 16.69 2.92 0.59
N ARG A 84 16.67 2.66 -0.72
CA ARG A 84 17.55 3.34 -1.69
C ARG A 84 17.33 4.85 -1.73
N ALA A 85 16.09 5.29 -1.53
CA ALA A 85 15.75 6.70 -1.47
C ALA A 85 16.04 7.35 -0.10
N GLY A 86 16.45 6.58 0.91
CA GLY A 86 16.58 7.07 2.29
C GLY A 86 15.24 7.50 2.89
N ALA A 87 14.12 6.95 2.41
CA ALA A 87 12.79 7.34 2.85
C ALA A 87 12.53 6.82 4.28
N ARG A 88 12.09 7.73 5.17
CA ARG A 88 11.64 7.41 6.53
C ARG A 88 10.14 7.20 6.63
N VAL A 89 9.40 7.64 5.60
CA VAL A 89 7.94 7.69 5.55
C VAL A 89 7.44 7.14 4.22
N ALA A 90 6.31 6.43 4.28
CA ALA A 90 5.51 6.07 3.11
C ALA A 90 4.08 6.62 3.26
N ILE A 91 3.60 7.31 2.22
CA ILE A 91 2.23 7.79 2.13
C ILE A 91 1.49 6.84 1.19
N LEU A 92 0.54 6.08 1.72
CA LEU A 92 -0.10 4.98 1.03
C LEU A 92 -1.61 5.21 0.86
N LYS A 93 -2.15 4.57 -0.18
CA LYS A 93 -3.58 4.65 -0.51
C LYS A 93 -4.39 3.74 0.41
N GLU A 94 -5.30 4.33 1.18
CA GLU A 94 -6.14 3.61 2.13
C GLU A 94 -7.10 2.61 1.45
N GLY A 95 -7.38 1.48 2.10
CA GLY A 95 -8.39 0.50 1.66
C GLY A 95 -7.92 -0.54 0.64
N SER A 96 -6.66 -0.54 0.21
CA SER A 96 -6.12 -1.53 -0.73
C SER A 96 -5.51 -2.74 0.02
N PRO A 97 -5.62 -3.97 -0.50
CA PRO A 97 -4.91 -5.14 0.05
C PRO A 97 -3.37 -4.98 0.03
N SER A 98 -2.82 -4.07 -0.76
CA SER A 98 -1.39 -3.73 -0.73
C SER A 98 -1.10 -2.55 0.19
N CYS A 99 -1.86 -1.46 0.03
CA CYS A 99 -1.49 -0.14 0.53
C CYS A 99 -2.34 0.37 1.69
N GLY A 100 -3.42 -0.32 2.06
CA GLY A 100 -4.24 0.06 3.21
C GLY A 100 -3.40 0.19 4.46
N SER A 101 -3.49 1.31 5.16
CA SER A 101 -2.72 1.60 6.38
C SER A 101 -3.51 1.27 7.63
N HIS A 102 -4.83 1.50 7.59
CA HIS A 102 -5.71 1.31 8.75
C HIS A 102 -6.86 0.36 8.47
N ARG A 103 -7.27 0.25 7.20
CA ARG A 103 -8.40 -0.58 6.78
C ARG A 103 -8.12 -1.32 5.48
N VAL A 104 -8.59 -2.56 5.43
CA VAL A 104 -8.65 -3.40 4.22
C VAL A 104 -10.05 -3.97 4.04
N HIS A 105 -10.33 -4.51 2.85
CA HIS A 105 -11.55 -5.29 2.63
C HIS A 105 -11.51 -6.59 3.44
N ASP A 106 -12.68 -7.11 3.80
CA ASP A 106 -12.82 -8.23 4.75
C ASP A 106 -12.58 -9.63 4.16
N GLY A 107 -12.21 -9.72 2.88
CA GLY A 107 -11.92 -10.97 2.19
C GLY A 107 -13.16 -11.70 1.68
N THR A 108 -14.35 -11.12 1.84
CA THR A 108 -15.62 -11.73 1.39
C THR A 108 -16.12 -11.18 0.05
N PHE A 109 -15.44 -10.18 -0.53
CA PHE A 109 -15.88 -9.45 -1.72
C PHE A 109 -17.26 -8.79 -1.56
N SER A 110 -17.71 -8.55 -0.33
CA SER A 110 -18.96 -7.84 -0.02
C SER A 110 -18.83 -6.32 -0.08
N GLY A 111 -17.62 -5.80 -0.29
CA GLY A 111 -17.31 -4.38 -0.21
C GLY A 111 -17.16 -3.85 1.23
N ARG A 112 -17.37 -4.68 2.25
CA ARG A 112 -17.15 -4.33 3.66
C ARG A 112 -15.66 -4.18 3.95
N LYS A 113 -15.32 -3.16 4.74
CA LYS A 113 -13.95 -2.92 5.24
C LYS A 113 -13.85 -3.22 6.72
N VAL A 114 -12.70 -3.76 7.12
CA VAL A 114 -12.33 -4.09 8.50
C VAL A 114 -11.03 -3.38 8.87
N ALA A 115 -10.74 -3.29 10.17
CA ALA A 115 -9.44 -2.82 10.63
C ALA A 115 -8.36 -3.81 10.19
N GLY A 116 -7.26 -3.28 9.67
CA GLY A 116 -6.15 -4.08 9.16
C GLY A 116 -5.32 -3.31 8.14
N ASP A 117 -4.11 -3.79 7.90
CA ASP A 117 -3.16 -3.22 6.96
C ASP A 117 -3.07 -4.05 5.67
N GLY A 118 -2.59 -3.42 4.61
CA GLY A 118 -2.21 -4.09 3.38
C GLY A 118 -0.79 -4.65 3.48
N VAL A 119 -0.45 -5.58 2.59
CA VAL A 119 0.84 -6.32 2.62
C VAL A 119 2.06 -5.38 2.58
N THR A 120 2.01 -4.31 1.77
CA THR A 120 3.11 -3.35 1.69
C THR A 120 3.17 -2.45 2.92
N ALA A 121 2.02 -1.98 3.41
CA ALA A 121 1.96 -1.16 4.63
C ALA A 121 2.56 -1.92 5.82
N ALA A 122 2.12 -3.17 6.03
CA ALA A 122 2.62 -4.06 7.07
C ALA A 122 4.13 -4.24 6.99
N LEU A 123 4.67 -4.49 5.80
CA LEU A 123 6.11 -4.73 5.62
C LEU A 123 6.93 -3.48 5.90
N LEU A 124 6.49 -2.32 5.43
CA LEU A 124 7.21 -1.06 5.64
C LEU A 124 7.27 -0.70 7.13
N GLU A 125 6.15 -0.83 7.86
CA GLU A 125 6.11 -0.63 9.31
C GLU A 125 7.02 -1.60 10.06
N ARG A 126 6.99 -2.90 9.73
CA ARG A 126 7.88 -3.92 10.32
C ARG A 126 9.37 -3.60 10.15
N GLU A 127 9.72 -2.88 9.10
CA GLU A 127 11.10 -2.54 8.74
C GLU A 127 11.47 -1.09 9.14
N GLY A 128 10.64 -0.44 9.96
CA GLY A 128 10.92 0.87 10.54
C GLY A 128 10.63 2.07 9.64
N ILE A 129 9.91 1.89 8.54
CA ILE A 129 9.41 2.98 7.70
C ILE A 129 8.00 3.31 8.17
N ARG A 130 7.79 4.55 8.61
CA ARG A 130 6.49 4.97 9.12
C ARG A 130 5.48 5.09 7.98
N VAL A 131 4.31 4.49 8.12
CA VAL A 131 3.24 4.52 7.13
C VAL A 131 2.14 5.48 7.56
N PHE A 132 1.68 6.28 6.61
CA PHE A 132 0.52 7.15 6.76
C PHE A 132 -0.41 6.94 5.57
N SER A 133 -1.71 7.13 5.78
CA SER A 133 -2.68 7.23 4.70
C SER A 133 -2.53 8.55 3.93
N GLU A 134 -3.12 8.63 2.75
CA GLU A 134 -3.18 9.88 1.98
C GLU A 134 -3.93 11.02 2.71
N ASP A 135 -4.69 10.71 3.76
CA ASP A 135 -5.52 11.65 4.51
C ASP A 135 -4.76 12.23 5.73
N GLU A 136 -3.51 11.81 5.97
CA GLU A 136 -2.70 12.14 7.15
C GLU A 136 -1.50 13.06 6.82
N LEU A 137 -1.56 13.82 5.73
CA LEU A 137 -0.44 14.68 5.29
C LEU A 137 0.08 15.67 6.37
N PRO A 138 -0.77 16.31 7.21
CA PRO A 138 -0.27 17.14 8.30
C PRO A 138 0.55 16.34 9.33
N ALA A 139 0.19 15.10 9.61
CA ALA A 139 0.92 14.24 10.54
C ALA A 139 2.29 13.82 9.95
N VAL A 140 2.35 13.59 8.64
CA VAL A 140 3.62 13.37 7.93
C VAL A 140 4.54 14.58 8.08
N ALA A 141 4.02 15.80 7.87
CA ALA A 141 4.81 17.02 8.01
C ALA A 141 5.36 17.21 9.43
N ALA A 142 4.54 16.93 10.44
CA ALA A 142 4.95 16.96 11.84
C ALA A 142 6.07 15.95 12.13
N PHE A 143 5.92 14.70 11.66
CA PHE A 143 6.92 13.64 11.85
C PHE A 143 8.25 13.94 11.16
N LEU A 144 8.23 14.57 9.99
CA LEU A 144 9.47 14.93 9.27
C LEU A 144 10.19 16.13 9.89
N SER A 145 9.52 16.88 10.76
CA SER A 145 10.08 18.05 11.45
C SER A 145 10.68 17.71 12.82
N SER A 146 10.56 16.46 13.27
CA SER A 146 11.14 15.93 14.51
C SER A 146 12.40 15.10 14.27
#